data_AF-A0A7J4QPZ0-F1
#
_entry.id   AF-A0A7J4QPZ0-F1
#
_cell.length_a   1.000
_cell.length_b   1.000
_cell.length_c   1.000
_cell.angle_alpha   90.00
_cell.angle_beta   90.00
_cell.angle_gamma   90.00
#
_symmetry.space_group_name_H-M   'P 1'
#
loop_
_entity.id
_entity.type
_entity.pdbx_description
1 polymer ?
#
loop_
_entity_poly.entity_id
_entity_poly.type
_entity_poly.pdbx_seq_one_letter_code
_entity_poly.pdbx_strand_id
1 'polypeptide(L)'
;MEQVVDAPCPTCADGEGLRLRTHIDEIPYFGEHTQVTLLCLACGWRQTDLIPAEAQTPTGWELNLTVRRHLTARVVRSTACTVRIPELDLEVSPGASSTGYVSNVEGVLQRFVDVLDIVERDVVAHRDLPEERA
;
A
#
# COMPACT_ATOMS: atom_id res chain seq x y z
N MET A 1 1.50 20.33 2.87
CA MET A 1 1.56 21.23 1.70
C MET A 1 0.88 20.55 0.52
N GLU A 2 0.12 21.28 -0.30
CA GLU A 2 -0.50 20.75 -1.53
C GLU A 2 -0.03 21.56 -2.73
N GLN A 3 0.31 20.88 -3.82
CA GLN A 3 0.79 21.47 -5.08
C GLN A 3 0.19 20.71 -6.27
N VAL A 4 0.16 21.36 -7.44
CA VAL A 4 -0.21 20.71 -8.70
C VAL A 4 1.07 20.40 -9.47
N VAL A 5 1.21 19.15 -9.91
CA VAL A 5 2.30 18.68 -10.75
C VAL A 5 1.77 18.59 -12.17
N ASP A 6 2.38 19.35 -13.07
CA ASP A 6 2.06 19.36 -14.50
C ASP A 6 2.66 18.12 -15.18
N ALA A 7 2.00 16.98 -14.96
CA ALA A 7 2.32 15.69 -15.54
C ALA A 7 1.03 14.88 -15.77
N PRO A 8 0.90 14.17 -16.90
CA PRO A 8 -0.30 13.39 -17.19
C PRO A 8 -0.43 12.21 -16.24
N CYS A 9 -1.68 11.84 -15.91
CA CYS A 9 -1.93 10.67 -15.08
C CYS A 9 -1.49 9.38 -15.78
N PRO A 10 -0.75 8.48 -15.13
CA PRO A 10 -0.31 7.21 -15.75
C PRO A 10 -1.45 6.23 -16.02
N THR A 11 -2.63 6.42 -15.40
CA THR A 11 -3.79 5.52 -15.56
C THR A 11 -4.80 6.02 -16.57
N CYS A 12 -5.16 7.30 -16.55
CA CYS A 12 -6.19 7.87 -17.45
C CYS A 12 -5.67 8.88 -18.46
N ALA A 13 -4.37 9.21 -18.43
CA ALA A 13 -3.72 10.20 -19.30
C ALA A 13 -4.33 11.61 -19.24
N ASP A 14 -5.09 11.92 -18.18
CA ASP A 14 -5.68 13.23 -17.98
C ASP A 14 -4.60 14.32 -17.87
N GLY A 15 -4.85 15.45 -18.51
CA GLY A 15 -3.92 16.57 -18.68
C GLY A 15 -4.06 17.68 -17.63
N GLU A 16 -4.98 17.59 -16.67
CA GLU A 16 -5.14 18.61 -15.62
C GLU A 16 -4.07 18.51 -14.52
N GLY A 17 -3.15 17.55 -14.64
CA GLY A 17 -2.05 17.33 -13.73
C GLY A 17 -2.40 16.48 -12.50
N LEU A 18 -1.39 16.20 -11.68
CA LEU A 18 -1.52 15.42 -10.46
C LEU A 18 -1.48 16.32 -9.23
N ARG A 19 -2.29 16.01 -8.21
CA ARG A 19 -2.21 16.66 -6.90
C ARG A 19 -1.11 16.02 -6.07
N LEU A 20 -0.09 16.79 -5.76
CA LEU A 20 1.00 16.41 -4.87
C LEU A 20 0.68 16.90 -3.46
N ARG A 21 0.62 15.98 -2.50
CA ARG A 21 0.50 16.27 -1.07
C ARG A 21 1.75 15.82 -0.35
N THR A 22 2.33 16.75 0.40
CA THR A 22 3.51 16.51 1.23
C THR A 22 3.16 16.73 2.69
N HIS A 23 3.44 15.73 3.51
CA HIS A 23 3.24 15.76 4.95
C HIS A 23 4.56 15.34 5.63
N ILE A 24 5.08 16.19 6.51
CA ILE A 24 6.28 15.92 7.29
C ILE A 24 5.80 15.54 8.69
N ASP A 25 6.29 14.43 9.20
CA ASP A 25 5.90 13.89 10.50
C ASP A 25 7.07 13.12 11.13
N GLU A 26 6.99 12.86 12.43
CA GLU A 26 7.98 12.10 13.17
C GLU A 26 7.34 10.84 13.75
N ILE A 27 7.84 9.67 13.37
CA ILE A 27 7.39 8.40 13.93
C ILE A 27 8.38 7.99 15.02
N PRO A 28 7.93 7.68 16.25
CA PRO A 28 8.80 7.18 17.31
C PRO A 28 9.68 6.03 16.82
N TYR A 29 10.98 6.10 17.11
CA TYR A 29 12.00 5.12 16.71
C TYR A 29 12.30 4.99 15.21
N PHE A 30 11.50 5.60 14.33
CA PHE A 30 11.74 5.67 12.88
C PHE A 30 12.30 7.02 12.45
N GLY A 31 12.05 8.08 13.24
CA GLY A 31 12.55 9.43 13.02
C GLY A 31 11.63 10.27 12.14
N GLU A 32 12.14 11.44 11.75
CA GLU A 32 11.47 12.35 10.84
C GLU A 32 11.38 11.75 9.44
N HIS A 33 10.22 11.89 8.82
CA HIS A 33 9.97 11.42 7.47
C HIS A 33 8.99 12.34 6.75
N THR A 34 9.11 12.31 5.42
CA THR A 34 8.22 13.02 4.52
C THR A 34 7.36 12.00 3.77
N GLN A 35 6.06 12.02 4.05
CA GLN A 35 5.07 11.32 3.24
C GLN A 35 4.70 12.17 2.03
N VAL A 36 4.92 11.62 0.84
CA VAL A 36 4.58 12.25 -0.44
C VAL A 36 3.45 11.46 -1.08
N THR A 37 2.36 12.10 -1.48
CA THR A 37 1.23 11.45 -2.15
C THR A 37 0.87 12.18 -3.43
N LEU A 38 0.91 11.46 -4.55
CA LEU A 38 0.33 11.88 -5.82
C LEU A 38 -1.09 11.34 -5.94
N LEU A 39 -2.02 12.19 -6.37
CA LEU A 39 -3.43 11.86 -6.56
C LEU A 39 -3.95 12.45 -7.87
N CYS A 40 -4.55 11.61 -8.71
CA CYS A 40 -5.35 12.08 -9.84
C CYS A 40 -6.79 12.29 -9.38
N LEU A 41 -7.33 13.50 -9.58
CA LEU A 41 -8.72 13.81 -9.21
C LEU A 41 -9.75 13.26 -10.22
N ALA A 42 -9.32 12.97 -11.45
CA ALA A 42 -10.21 12.47 -12.50
C ALA A 42 -10.55 10.98 -12.33
N CYS A 43 -9.54 10.13 -12.07
CA CYS A 43 -9.73 8.66 -11.96
C CYS A 43 -9.48 8.10 -10.57
N GLY A 44 -9.01 8.91 -9.61
CA GLY A 44 -8.71 8.47 -8.24
C GLY A 44 -7.39 7.71 -8.09
N TRP A 45 -6.58 7.59 -9.15
CA TRP A 45 -5.23 7.00 -9.04
C TRP A 45 -4.41 7.70 -7.96
N ARG A 46 -3.78 6.91 -7.09
CA ARG A 46 -3.01 7.40 -5.96
C ARG A 46 -1.72 6.61 -5.79
N GLN A 47 -0.62 7.32 -5.58
CA GLN A 47 0.66 6.73 -5.18
C GLN A 47 1.23 7.51 -4.00
N THR A 48 1.54 6.80 -2.92
CA THR A 48 2.19 7.37 -1.74
C THR A 48 3.59 6.78 -1.58
N ASP A 49 4.55 7.62 -1.23
CA ASP A 49 5.89 7.21 -0.83
C ASP A 49 6.26 7.83 0.53
N LEU A 50 7.19 7.18 1.22
CA LEU A 50 7.70 7.57 2.53
C LEU A 50 9.20 7.76 2.43
N ILE A 51 9.63 9.02 2.53
CA ILE A 51 11.03 9.42 2.38
C ILE A 51 11.57 9.76 3.77
N PRO A 52 12.47 8.96 4.36
CA PRO A 52 13.08 9.29 5.64
C PRO A 52 13.98 10.52 5.50
N ALA A 53 14.07 11.35 6.54
CA ALA A 53 14.94 12.54 6.53
C ALA A 53 16.43 12.16 6.49
N GLU A 54 16.78 11.05 7.14
CA GLU A 54 18.12 10.48 7.13
C GLU A 54 18.18 9.20 6.29
N ALA A 55 19.31 8.97 5.63
CA ALA A 55 19.52 7.75 4.87
C ALA A 55 19.53 6.54 5.82
N GLN A 56 18.60 5.61 5.61
CA GLN A 56 18.52 4.35 6.35
C GLN A 56 18.94 3.18 5.47
N THR A 57 19.57 2.17 6.06
CA THR A 57 19.84 0.92 5.36
C THR A 57 18.54 0.15 5.17
N PRO A 58 18.37 -0.60 4.04
CA PRO A 58 17.24 -1.49 3.88
C PRO A 58 17.19 -2.50 5.03
N THR A 59 16.08 -2.53 5.75
CA THR A 59 15.86 -3.43 6.88
C THR A 59 14.55 -4.18 6.72
N GLY A 60 14.50 -5.35 7.34
CA GLY A 60 13.29 -6.17 7.47
C GLY A 60 13.06 -6.47 8.96
N TRP A 61 11.80 -6.72 9.31
CA TRP A 61 11.39 -7.01 10.68
C TRP A 61 10.47 -8.22 10.69
N GLU A 62 10.58 -9.03 11.74
CA GLU A 62 9.70 -10.17 11.99
C GLU A 62 9.02 -9.96 13.35
N LEU A 63 7.70 -10.20 13.41
CA LEU A 63 6.92 -10.09 14.63
C LEU A 63 6.00 -11.29 14.80
N ASN A 64 6.25 -12.07 15.85
CA ASN A 64 5.42 -13.21 16.21
C ASN A 64 4.16 -12.74 16.97
N LEU A 65 2.97 -12.98 16.40
CA LEU A 65 1.69 -12.49 16.93
C LEU A 65 1.10 -13.42 17.99
N THR A 66 1.65 -13.41 19.20
CA THR A 66 1.22 -14.30 20.29
C THR A 66 0.13 -13.73 21.20
N VAL A 67 -0.10 -12.42 21.15
CA VAL A 67 -1.06 -11.71 22.01
C VAL A 67 -1.76 -10.60 21.24
N ARG A 68 -3.01 -10.29 21.63
CA ARG A 68 -3.84 -9.29 20.93
C ARG A 68 -3.20 -7.90 20.81
N ARG A 69 -2.43 -7.46 21.81
CA ARG A 69 -1.75 -6.15 21.77
C ARG A 69 -0.76 -6.01 20.61
N HIS A 70 -0.29 -7.11 20.02
CA HIS A 70 0.59 -7.03 18.85
C HIS A 70 -0.12 -6.45 17.62
N LEU A 71 -1.46 -6.54 17.56
CA LEU A 71 -2.26 -5.96 16.48
C LEU A 71 -2.11 -4.44 16.37
N THR A 72 -1.81 -3.75 17.48
CA THR A 72 -1.61 -2.29 17.51
C THR A 72 -0.17 -1.88 17.24
N ALA A 73 0.76 -2.83 17.07
CA ALA A 73 2.15 -2.52 16.75
C ALA A 73 2.21 -1.76 15.42
N ARG A 74 2.94 -0.64 15.40
CA ARG A 74 3.08 0.21 14.22
C ARG A 74 3.88 -0.50 13.14
N VAL A 75 3.43 -0.37 11.90
CA VAL A 75 4.11 -0.89 10.71
C VAL A 75 4.39 0.27 9.78
N VAL A 76 5.68 0.47 9.46
CA VAL A 76 6.12 1.40 8.43
C VAL A 76 6.59 0.56 7.24
N ARG A 77 5.96 0.75 6.09
CA ARG A 77 6.20 -0.08 4.90
C ARG A 77 6.59 0.82 3.73
N SER A 78 7.76 0.56 3.14
CA SER A 78 8.23 1.25 1.94
C SER A 78 7.60 0.66 0.67
N THR A 79 7.65 1.41 -0.44
CA THR A 79 7.18 0.95 -1.76
C THR A 79 7.89 -0.32 -2.25
N ALA A 80 9.14 -0.54 -1.83
CA ALA A 80 9.97 -1.70 -2.18
C ALA A 80 9.93 -2.86 -1.15
N CYS A 81 9.10 -2.77 -0.11
CA CYS A 81 9.05 -3.79 0.94
C CYS A 81 8.09 -4.95 0.58
N THR A 82 8.57 -6.18 0.76
CA THR A 82 7.75 -7.40 0.74
C THR A 82 7.19 -7.69 2.13
N VAL A 83 5.90 -8.01 2.21
CA VAL A 83 5.23 -8.43 3.47
C VAL A 83 4.85 -9.91 3.35
N ARG A 84 5.14 -10.70 4.38
CA ARG A 84 4.89 -12.16 4.41
C ARG A 84 4.13 -12.55 5.67
N ILE A 85 3.20 -13.49 5.54
CA ILE A 85 2.53 -14.20 6.63
C ILE A 85 2.72 -15.70 6.38
N PRO A 86 3.85 -16.27 6.83
CA PRO A 86 4.24 -17.64 6.47
C PRO A 86 3.22 -18.71 6.85
N GLU A 87 2.55 -18.57 8.00
CA GLU A 87 1.58 -19.54 8.51
C GLU A 87 0.33 -19.66 7.63
N LEU A 88 0.05 -18.64 6.82
CA LEU A 88 -1.07 -18.59 5.88
C LEU A 88 -0.61 -18.70 4.42
N ASP A 89 0.69 -18.85 4.17
CA ASP A 89 1.29 -18.84 2.83
C ASP A 89 0.93 -17.58 2.02
N LEU A 90 0.86 -16.42 2.70
CA LEU A 90 0.52 -15.15 2.08
C LEU A 90 1.77 -14.28 1.91
N GLU A 91 1.92 -13.69 0.72
CA GLU A 91 2.98 -12.74 0.40
C GLU A 91 2.45 -11.59 -0.46
N VAL A 92 2.87 -10.37 -0.15
CA VAL A 92 2.75 -9.21 -1.04
C VAL A 92 4.13 -8.72 -1.39
N SER A 93 4.53 -8.94 -2.64
CA SER A 93 5.77 -8.42 -3.20
C SER A 93 5.56 -7.05 -3.88
N PRO A 94 6.60 -6.19 -3.93
CA PRO A 94 6.55 -4.91 -4.62
C PRO A 94 6.18 -5.06 -6.10
N GLY A 95 5.34 -4.15 -6.59
CA GLY A 95 4.93 -4.08 -7.99
C GLY A 95 4.67 -2.62 -8.41
N ALA A 96 4.25 -2.43 -9.67
CA ALA A 96 4.07 -1.09 -10.26
C ALA A 96 3.07 -0.19 -9.49
N SER A 97 2.09 -0.79 -8.81
CA SER A 97 1.09 -0.08 -8.00
C SER A 97 1.39 -0.10 -6.49
N SER A 98 2.61 -0.47 -6.11
CA SER A 98 3.02 -0.57 -4.71
C SER A 98 3.15 0.82 -4.09
N THR A 99 2.48 1.03 -2.95
CA THR A 99 2.50 2.30 -2.22
C THR A 99 3.10 2.14 -0.83
N GLY A 100 3.93 3.09 -0.42
CA GLY A 100 4.38 3.21 0.96
C GLY A 100 3.23 3.62 1.87
N TYR A 101 3.24 3.14 3.12
CA TYR A 101 2.25 3.53 4.11
C TYR A 101 2.74 3.34 5.54
N VAL A 102 2.10 4.07 6.44
CA VAL A 102 2.25 3.90 7.88
C VAL A 102 0.92 3.36 8.43
N SER A 103 0.96 2.23 9.12
CA SER A 103 -0.22 1.55 9.63
C SER A 103 0.11 0.82 10.94
N ASN A 104 -0.68 -0.19 11.28
CA ASN A 104 -0.42 -1.15 12.35
C ASN A 104 -0.62 -2.57 11.79
N VAL A 105 -0.30 -3.58 12.59
CA VAL A 105 -0.45 -4.99 12.19
C VAL A 105 -1.89 -5.31 11.75
N GLU A 106 -2.89 -4.86 12.49
CA GLU A 106 -4.30 -5.04 12.12
C GLU A 106 -4.62 -4.45 10.74
N GLY A 107 -4.19 -3.22 10.47
CA GLY A 107 -4.40 -2.57 9.18
C GLY A 107 -3.63 -3.26 8.05
N VAL A 108 -2.50 -3.90 8.32
CA VAL A 108 -1.81 -4.73 7.31
C VAL A 108 -2.62 -5.99 7.02
N LEU A 109 -3.12 -6.68 8.04
CA LEU A 109 -3.98 -7.86 7.87
C LEU A 109 -5.27 -7.52 7.12
N GLN A 110 -5.90 -6.38 7.45
CA GLN A 110 -7.11 -5.93 6.76
C GLN A 110 -6.87 -5.72 5.26
N ARG A 111 -5.69 -5.23 4.86
CA ARG A 111 -5.35 -5.10 3.43
C ARG A 111 -5.28 -6.44 2.70
N PHE A 112 -4.86 -7.51 3.36
CA PHE A 112 -4.94 -8.86 2.76
C PHE A 112 -6.40 -9.28 2.61
N VAL A 113 -7.23 -9.07 3.63
CA VAL A 113 -8.68 -9.37 3.58
C VAL A 113 -9.35 -8.61 2.44
N ASP A 114 -9.09 -7.30 2.30
CA ASP A 114 -9.70 -6.48 1.25
C ASP A 114 -9.37 -7.01 -0.17
N VAL A 115 -8.16 -7.51 -0.38
CA VAL A 115 -7.75 -8.12 -1.66
C VAL A 115 -8.43 -9.46 -1.87
N LEU A 116 -8.50 -10.31 -0.84
CA LEU A 116 -9.18 -11.60 -0.90
C LEU A 116 -10.68 -11.43 -1.19
N ASP A 117 -11.34 -10.43 -0.61
CA ASP A 117 -12.74 -10.10 -0.87
C ASP A 117 -12.99 -9.72 -2.34
N ILE A 118 -12.05 -8.99 -2.96
CA ILE A 118 -12.13 -8.65 -4.40
C ILE A 118 -12.03 -9.92 -5.24
N VAL A 119 -11.04 -10.78 -4.93
CA VAL A 119 -10.84 -12.05 -5.65
C VAL A 119 -12.04 -12.99 -5.48
N GLU A 120 -12.58 -13.10 -4.27
CA GLU A 120 -13.76 -13.92 -4.01
C GLU A 120 -14.96 -13.47 -4.85
N ARG A 121 -15.20 -12.15 -4.92
CA ARG A 121 -16.29 -11.59 -5.75
C ARG A 121 -16.09 -11.88 -7.23
N ASP A 122 -14.86 -11.78 -7.72
CA ASP A 122 -14.52 -12.07 -9.11
C ASP A 122 -14.77 -13.55 -9.45
N VAL A 123 -14.31 -14.46 -8.58
CA VAL A 123 -14.56 -15.91 -8.71
C VAL A 123 -16.06 -16.22 -8.69
N VAL A 124 -16.83 -15.60 -7.81
CA VAL A 124 -18.28 -15.80 -7.72
C VAL A 124 -18.98 -15.26 -8.97
N ALA A 125 -18.62 -14.07 -9.46
CA ALA A 125 -19.20 -13.47 -10.66
C ALA A 125 -18.93 -14.31 -11.92
N HIS A 126 -17.80 -15.02 -11.97
CA HIS A 126 -17.41 -15.88 -13.09
C HIS A 126 -17.80 -17.36 -12.93
N ARG A 127 -18.46 -17.73 -11.82
CA ARG A 127 -18.92 -19.11 -11.55
C ARG A 127 -20.14 -19.52 -12.38
N ASP A 128 -20.86 -18.57 -12.96
CA ASP A 128 -22.10 -18.79 -13.73
C ASP A 128 -21.88 -18.92 -15.26
N LEU A 129 -20.64 -19.04 -15.73
CA LEU A 129 -20.37 -19.38 -17.13
C LEU A 129 -20.45 -20.91 -17.31
N PRO A 130 -21.37 -21.44 -18.16
CA PRO A 130 -21.39 -22.85 -18.48
C PRO A 130 -20.02 -23.25 -19.05
N GLU A 131 -19.48 -24.38 -18.60
CA GLU A 131 -18.32 -25.02 -19.22
C GLU A 131 -18.59 -25.18 -20.73
N GLU A 132 -18.06 -24.28 -21.55
CA GLU A 132 -18.07 -24.45 -23.00
C GLU A 132 -17.14 -25.63 -23.36
N ARG A 133 -17.79 -26.79 -23.45
CA ARG A 133 -17.52 -27.94 -24.31
C ARG A 133 -16.24 -27.79 -25.15
N ALA A 134 -15.19 -28.50 -24.74
CA ALA A 134 -14.14 -29.01 -25.62
C ALA A 134 -14.21 -30.54 -25.62
#